data_AF-A0A7Y0BZN3-F1
#
_entry.id   AF-A0A7Y0BZN3-F1
#
_cell.length_a   1.000
_cell.length_b   1.000
_cell.length_c   1.000
_cell.angle_alpha   90.00
_cell.angle_beta   90.00
_cell.angle_gamma   90.00
#
_symmetry.space_group_name_H-M   'P 1'
#
loop_
_entity.id
_entity.type
_entity.pdbx_description
1 polymer ?
#
loop_
_entity_poly.entity_id
_entity_poly.type
_entity_poly.pdbx_seq_one_letter_code
_entity_poly.pdbx_strand_id
1 'polypeptide(L)'
;MEELKKLEALGLVLPSPAYIAGAILFGILGYVAFRRGRKAASPALTWTGVALMVYPYAVAQTWLLWAVGAVLCGWVYVKWN
;
A
#
# COMPACT_ATOMS: atom_id res chain seq x y z
N MET A 1 14.11 7.23 24.19
CA MET A 1 12.74 7.02 24.73
C MET A 1 12.06 8.34 25.11
N GLU A 2 12.74 9.28 25.77
CA GLU A 2 12.17 10.61 26.08
C GLU A 2 11.95 11.48 24.84
N GLU A 3 12.87 11.48 23.88
CA GLU A 3 12.73 12.21 22.61
C GLU A 3 11.53 11.74 21.76
N LEU A 4 11.22 10.44 21.81
CA LEU A 4 10.06 9.86 21.11
C LEU A 4 8.73 10.38 21.70
N LYS A 5 8.65 10.54 23.02
CA LYS A 5 7.46 11.09 23.71
C LYS A 5 7.24 12.58 23.42
N LYS A 6 8.30 13.34 23.17
CA LYS A 6 8.19 14.77 22.78
C LYS A 6 7.64 14.95 21.36
N LEU A 7 7.97 14.05 20.44
CA LEU A 7 7.42 14.05 19.08
C LEU A 7 5.93 13.67 19.08
N GLU A 8 5.53 12.73 19.92
CA GLU A 8 4.13 12.35 20.13
C GLU A 8 3.29 13.51 20.71
N ALA A 9 3.88 14.29 21.62
CA ALA A 9 3.27 15.50 22.20
C ALA A 9 3.14 16.68 21.21
N LEU A 10 3.86 16.65 20.08
CA LEU A 10 3.75 17.64 18.99
C LEU A 10 2.61 17.32 18.00
N GLY A 11 1.78 16.30 18.27
CA GLY A 11 0.69 15.90 17.38
C GLY A 11 1.13 15.10 16.16
N LEU A 12 2.43 14.75 16.09
CA LEU A 12 2.94 13.77 15.13
C LEU A 12 2.59 12.38 15.66
N VAL A 13 1.34 11.96 15.43
CA VAL A 13 0.95 10.56 15.59
C VAL A 13 1.78 9.78 14.58
N LEU A 14 2.96 9.28 14.97
CA LEU A 14 3.78 8.50 14.06
C LEU A 14 2.95 7.27 13.66
N PRO A 15 2.58 7.11 12.38
CA PRO A 15 1.97 5.87 11.95
C PRO A 15 2.93 4.74 12.30
N SER A 16 2.38 3.66 12.86
CA SER A 16 3.17 2.52 13.33
C SER A 16 4.21 2.10 12.27
N PRO A 17 5.43 1.70 12.65
CA PRO A 17 6.44 1.27 11.68
C PRO A 17 5.92 0.21 10.68
N ALA A 18 5.02 -0.67 11.14
CA ALA A 18 4.34 -1.66 10.31
C ALA A 18 3.41 -1.06 9.24
N TYR A 19 2.77 0.07 9.54
CA TYR A 19 1.97 0.82 8.57
C TYR A 19 2.84 1.40 7.46
N ILE A 20 3.95 2.08 7.85
CA ILE A 20 4.88 2.70 6.89
C ILE A 20 5.49 1.61 5.99
N ALA A 21 5.94 0.50 6.58
CA ALA A 21 6.48 -0.63 5.84
C ALA A 21 5.45 -1.19 4.84
N GLY A 22 4.21 -1.36 5.27
CA GLY A 22 3.12 -1.82 4.40
C GLY A 22 2.82 -0.84 3.27
N ALA A 23 2.70 0.46 3.56
CA ALA A 23 2.44 1.49 2.55
C ALA A 23 3.52 1.53 1.47
N ILE A 24 4.80 1.43 1.85
CA ILE A 24 5.92 1.36 0.90
C ILE A 24 5.85 0.07 0.08
N LEU A 25 5.67 -1.08 0.74
CA LEU A 25 5.61 -2.39 0.08
C LEU A 25 4.48 -2.44 -0.95
N PHE A 26 3.27 -2.05 -0.57
CA PHE A 26 2.11 -2.05 -1.46
C PHE A 26 2.23 -0.97 -2.55
N GLY A 27 2.86 0.16 -2.27
CA GLY A 27 3.19 1.16 -3.28
C GLY A 27 4.14 0.62 -4.37
N ILE A 28 5.20 -0.09 -3.97
CA ILE A 28 6.14 -0.72 -4.92
C ILE A 28 5.44 -1.81 -5.73
N LEU A 29 4.67 -2.69 -5.08
CA LEU A 29 3.91 -3.74 -5.77
C LEU A 29 2.90 -3.15 -6.75
N GLY A 30 2.18 -2.10 -6.34
CA GLY A 30 1.26 -1.36 -7.19
C GLY A 30 1.95 -0.78 -8.42
N TYR A 31 3.16 -0.22 -8.28
CA TYR A 31 3.96 0.27 -9.40
C TYR A 31 4.39 -0.82 -10.37
N VAL A 32 4.84 -1.95 -9.87
CA VAL A 32 5.19 -3.10 -10.72
C VAL A 32 3.96 -3.60 -11.47
N ALA A 33 2.82 -3.75 -10.79
CA ALA A 33 1.56 -4.17 -11.39
C ALA A 33 1.05 -3.19 -12.45
N PHE A 34 1.09 -1.88 -12.18
CA PHE A 34 0.72 -0.82 -13.12
C PHE A 34 1.59 -0.86 -14.38
N ARG A 35 2.92 -0.91 -14.21
CA ARG A 35 3.87 -0.95 -15.32
C ARG A 35 3.69 -2.21 -16.16
N ARG A 36 3.42 -3.36 -15.53
CA ARG A 36 3.14 -4.62 -16.25
C ARG A 36 1.80 -4.57 -16.99
N GLY A 37 0.74 -4.08 -16.34
CA GLY A 37 -0.59 -3.92 -16.92
C GLY A 37 -0.57 -3.05 -18.17
N ARG A 38 0.16 -1.93 -18.13
CA ARG A 38 0.38 -1.06 -19.30
C ARG A 38 1.07 -1.80 -20.45
N LYS A 39 2.09 -2.61 -20.16
CA LYS A 39 2.81 -3.38 -21.19
C LYS A 39 1.96 -4.52 -21.78
N ALA A 40 1.09 -5.12 -20.98
CA ALA A 40 0.21 -6.22 -21.39
C ALA A 40 -1.14 -5.73 -21.94
N ALA A 41 -1.33 -4.41 -22.09
CA ALA A 41 -2.61 -3.78 -22.44
C ALA A 41 -3.79 -4.30 -21.60
N SER A 42 -3.55 -4.69 -20.34
CA SER A 42 -4.55 -5.22 -19.42
C SER A 42 -5.06 -4.09 -18.52
N PRO A 43 -6.29 -3.58 -18.74
CA PRO A 43 -6.84 -2.51 -17.92
C PRO A 43 -7.02 -2.97 -16.48
N ALA A 44 -7.37 -4.24 -16.27
CA ALA A 44 -7.54 -4.83 -14.95
C ALA A 44 -6.25 -4.71 -14.12
N LEU A 45 -5.10 -5.17 -14.63
CA LEU A 45 -3.82 -5.05 -13.90
C LEU A 45 -3.42 -3.60 -13.66
N THR A 46 -3.66 -2.74 -14.65
CA THR A 46 -3.30 -1.33 -14.59
C THR A 46 -4.06 -0.62 -13.47
N TRP A 47 -5.39 -0.76 -13.44
CA TRP A 47 -6.23 -0.15 -12.40
C TRP A 47 -6.01 -0.77 -11.02
N THR A 48 -5.74 -2.07 -10.94
CA THR A 48 -5.41 -2.70 -9.65
C THR A 48 -4.07 -2.18 -9.10
N GLY A 49 -3.09 -1.93 -9.97
CA GLY A 49 -1.83 -1.31 -9.60
C GLY A 49 -1.99 0.11 -9.09
N VAL A 50 -2.82 0.93 -9.74
CA VAL A 50 -3.16 2.28 -9.24
C VAL A 50 -3.89 2.20 -7.90
N ALA A 51 -4.84 1.28 -7.76
CA ALA A 51 -5.54 1.07 -6.49
C ALA A 51 -4.55 0.74 -5.36
N LEU A 52 -3.58 -0.15 -5.59
CA LEU A 52 -2.52 -0.50 -4.63
C LEU A 52 -1.66 0.71 -4.20
N MET A 53 -1.46 1.69 -5.08
CA MET A 53 -0.73 2.91 -4.74
C MET A 53 -1.54 3.88 -3.90
N VAL A 54 -2.84 4.02 -4.20
CA VAL A 54 -3.68 5.09 -3.65
C VAL A 54 -4.41 4.66 -2.37
N TYR A 55 -4.81 3.39 -2.26
CA TYR A 55 -5.56 2.92 -1.09
C TYR A 55 -4.83 3.10 0.25
N PRO A 56 -3.48 3.02 0.39
CA PRO A 56 -2.82 3.22 1.67
C PRO A 56 -3.02 4.62 2.25
N TYR A 57 -3.46 5.60 1.45
CA TYR A 57 -3.79 6.95 1.91
C TYR A 57 -5.25 7.07 2.39
N ALA A 58 -6.12 6.13 2.02
CA ALA A 58 -7.53 6.12 2.39
C ALA A 58 -7.80 5.33 3.68
N VAL A 59 -6.82 4.56 4.16
CA VAL A 59 -6.99 3.64 5.29
C VAL A 59 -6.06 4.03 6.42
N ALA A 60 -6.58 4.49 7.56
CA ALA A 60 -5.74 4.88 8.71
C ALA A 60 -5.31 3.67 9.57
N GLN A 61 -6.06 2.57 9.51
CA GLN A 61 -5.87 1.40 10.35
C GLN A 61 -4.86 0.43 9.74
N THR A 62 -3.78 0.14 10.47
CA THR A 62 -2.71 -0.78 10.03
C THR A 62 -3.22 -2.15 9.62
N TRP A 63 -4.13 -2.77 10.39
CA TRP A 63 -4.66 -4.10 10.05
C TRP A 63 -5.43 -4.10 8.73
N LEU A 64 -6.18 -3.03 8.44
CA LEU A 64 -6.97 -2.90 7.23
C LEU A 64 -6.08 -2.63 6.02
N LEU A 65 -4.98 -1.88 6.20
CA LEU A 65 -3.94 -1.73 5.19
C LEU A 65 -3.39 -3.10 4.75
N TRP A 66 -3.03 -3.96 5.70
CA TRP A 66 -2.51 -5.30 5.38
C TRP A 66 -3.57 -6.24 4.78
N ALA A 67 -4.80 -6.21 5.28
CA ALA A 67 -5.89 -7.05 4.76
C ALA A 67 -6.26 -6.68 3.32
N VAL A 68 -6.47 -5.40 3.03
CA VAL A 68 -6.80 -4.91 1.68
C VAL A 68 -5.62 -5.11 0.74
N GLY A 69 -4.41 -4.81 1.20
CA GLY A 69 -3.19 -5.03 0.43
C GLY A 69 -3.01 -6.49 0.03
N ALA A 70 -3.26 -7.43 0.94
CA ALA A 70 -3.20 -8.86 0.65
C ALA A 70 -4.23 -9.30 -0.40
N VAL A 71 -5.47 -8.82 -0.30
CA VAL A 71 -6.54 -9.11 -1.29
C VAL A 71 -6.16 -8.57 -2.67
N LEU A 72 -5.70 -7.32 -2.75
CA LEU A 72 -5.29 -6.71 -4.02
C LEU A 72 -4.07 -7.40 -4.62
N CYS A 73 -3.10 -7.81 -3.81
CA CYS A 73 -1.94 -8.59 -4.26
C CYS A 73 -2.38 -9.96 -4.79
N GLY A 74 -3.33 -10.63 -4.12
CA GLY A 74 -3.93 -11.87 -4.62
C GLY A 74 -4.62 -11.68 -5.97
N TRP A 75 -5.34 -10.58 -6.15
CA TRP A 75 -5.97 -10.25 -7.44
C TRP A 75 -4.95 -10.03 -8.55
N VAL A 76 -3.88 -9.27 -8.26
CA VAL A 76 -2.76 -9.07 -9.21
C VAL A 76 -2.13 -10.41 -9.57
N TYR A 77 -1.91 -11.31 -8.60
CA TYR A 77 -1.35 -12.63 -8.84
C TYR A 77 -2.25 -13.49 -9.74
N VAL A 78 -3.56 -13.51 -9.48
CA VAL A 78 -4.54 -14.25 -10.31
C VAL A 78 -4.59 -13.70 -11.74
N LYS A 79 -4.44 -12.40 -11.92
CA LYS A 79 -4.45 -11.75 -13.24
C LYS A 79 -3.07 -11.62 -13.89
N TRP A 80 -2.03 -12.21 -13.30
CA TRP A 80 -0.65 -12.07 -13.77
C TRP A 80 -0.34 -12.90 -15.04
N ASN A 81 -1.15 -13.93 -15.30
CA ASN A 81 -1.09 -14.78 -16.50
C ASN A 81 -1.89 -14.18 -17.67
#